data_AF-A0AAV4X2J6-F1
#
_entry.id   AF-A0AAV4X2J6-F1
#
_cell.length_a   1.000
_cell.length_b   1.000
_cell.length_c   1.000
_cell.angle_alpha   90.00
_cell.angle_beta   90.00
_cell.angle_gamma   90.00
#
_symmetry.space_group_name_H-M   'P 1'
#
loop_
_entity.id
_entity.type
_entity.pdbx_description
1 polymer ?
#
loop_
_entity_poly.entity_id
_entity_poly.type
_entity_poly.pdbx_seq_one_letter_code
_entity_poly.pdbx_strand_id
1 'polypeptide(L)'
;MGYLTGSQRRPGNKGYPRPGLTISGAISLAVHEINKYHPLRDNHTLTFTVAETYGEESESIHQTAVLWTQDIAVYIGPQETCVHEARMAASFDLPMISYVSTLL
;
A
#
# COMPACT_ATOMS: atom_id res chain seq x y z
N MET A 1 -8.68 3.59 1.12
CA MET A 1 -7.23 3.72 0.82
C MET A 1 -6.75 2.47 0.09
N GLY A 2 -5.76 2.56 -0.79
CA GLY A 2 -5.09 1.38 -1.36
C GLY A 2 -3.79 1.11 -0.61
N TYR A 3 -3.57 -0.12 -0.16
CA TYR A 3 -2.37 -0.51 0.58
C TYR A 3 -1.56 -1.52 -0.22
N LEU A 4 -0.43 -1.07 -0.77
CA LEU A 4 0.52 -1.92 -1.49
C LEU A 4 1.51 -2.55 -0.50
N THR A 5 1.60 -3.87 -0.51
CA THR A 5 2.48 -4.60 0.39
C THR A 5 3.05 -5.85 -0.23
N GLY A 6 4.29 -6.15 0.14
CA GLY A 6 4.97 -7.39 -0.22
C GLY A 6 4.98 -8.35 0.97
N SER A 7 3.85 -9.01 1.21
CA SER A 7 3.63 -9.86 2.40
C SER A 7 3.61 -11.35 2.09
N GLN A 8 3.50 -11.71 0.80
CA GLN A 8 3.40 -13.09 0.35
C GLN A 8 4.55 -13.47 -0.57
N ARG A 9 4.65 -14.76 -0.88
CA ARG A 9 5.62 -15.31 -1.84
C ARG A 9 4.87 -15.88 -3.02
N ARG A 10 5.41 -15.71 -4.22
CA ARG A 10 4.99 -16.52 -5.37
C ARG A 10 5.34 -18.00 -5.13
N PRO A 11 4.56 -18.94 -5.71
CA PRO A 11 4.90 -20.36 -5.69
C PRO A 11 6.35 -20.59 -6.14
N GLY A 12 7.13 -21.33 -5.35
CA GLY A 12 8.54 -21.61 -5.63
C GLY A 12 9.54 -20.58 -5.10
N ASN A 13 9.12 -19.34 -4.80
CA ASN A 13 10.00 -18.33 -4.22
C ASN A 13 10.10 -18.53 -2.69
N LYS A 14 11.21 -19.13 -2.23
CA LYS A 14 11.50 -19.32 -0.80
C LYS A 14 12.35 -18.20 -0.19
N GLY A 15 12.98 -17.37 -1.04
CA GLY A 15 13.99 -16.40 -0.64
C GLY A 15 13.42 -15.02 -0.28
N TYR A 16 12.24 -14.66 -0.78
CA TYR A 16 11.66 -13.35 -0.51
C TYR A 16 11.35 -13.17 0.99
N PRO A 17 11.89 -12.15 1.66
CA PRO A 17 11.77 -11.99 3.12
C PRO A 17 10.35 -11.64 3.59
N ARG A 18 9.47 -11.16 2.70
CA ARG A 18 8.10 -10.71 3.03
C ARG A 18 8.07 -9.61 4.09
N PRO A 19 8.77 -8.48 3.86
CA PRO A 19 8.81 -7.37 4.81
C PRO A 19 7.40 -6.83 5.13
N GLY A 20 6.42 -7.02 4.24
CA GLY A 20 5.02 -6.67 4.47
C GLY A 20 4.37 -7.37 5.67
N LEU A 21 4.87 -8.51 6.14
CA LEU A 21 4.32 -9.21 7.30
C LEU A 21 4.42 -8.39 8.59
N THR A 22 5.53 -7.68 8.77
CA THR A 22 5.75 -6.87 9.97
C THR A 22 4.89 -5.60 9.96
N ILE A 23 4.62 -5.05 8.77
CA ILE A 23 4.00 -3.72 8.62
C ILE A 23 2.48 -3.80 8.45
N SER A 24 1.95 -4.89 7.89
CA SER A 24 0.51 -5.06 7.66
C SER A 24 -0.31 -5.08 8.97
N GLY A 25 0.29 -5.52 10.08
CA GLY A 25 -0.32 -5.41 11.40
C GLY A 25 -0.41 -3.95 11.88
N ALA A 26 0.62 -3.15 11.62
CA ALA A 26 0.69 -1.75 12.04
C ALA A 26 -0.36 -0.88 11.33
N ILE A 27 -0.55 -1.03 10.02
CA ILE A 27 -1.59 -0.26 9.30
C ILE A 27 -3.01 -0.64 9.77
N SER A 28 -3.25 -1.92 10.06
CA SER A 28 -4.53 -2.39 10.60
C SER A 28 -4.81 -1.77 11.98
N LEU A 29 -3.79 -1.73 12.84
CA LEU A 29 -3.89 -1.07 14.15
C LEU A 29 -4.11 0.44 14.01
N ALA A 30 -3.36 1.12 13.15
CA ALA A 30 -3.50 2.56 12.94
C ALA A 30 -4.90 2.94 12.46
N VAL A 31 -5.48 2.19 11.50
CA VAL A 31 -6.85 2.41 11.03
C VAL A 31 -7.87 2.17 12.14
N HIS A 32 -7.69 1.12 12.95
CA HIS A 32 -8.54 0.88 14.11
C HIS A 32 -8.48 2.03 15.12
N GLU A 33 -7.29 2.49 15.47
CA GLU A 33 -7.09 3.56 16.45
C GLU A 33 -7.64 4.90 15.97
N ILE A 34 -7.44 5.26 14.71
CA ILE A 34 -8.01 6.48 14.12
C ILE A 34 -9.53 6.41 14.17
N ASN A 35 -10.14 5.34 13.66
CA ASN A 35 -11.59 5.25 13.62
C ASN A 35 -12.24 5.21 15.02
N LYS A 36 -11.55 4.68 16.03
CA LYS A 36 -12.10 4.48 17.38
C LYS A 36 -11.79 5.60 18.36
N TYR A 37 -10.56 6.10 18.37
CA TYR A 37 -10.04 7.01 19.39
C TYR A 37 -9.67 8.39 18.84
N HIS A 38 -9.39 8.50 17.54
CA HIS A 38 -9.04 9.76 16.87
C HIS A 38 -9.89 9.99 15.62
N PRO A 39 -11.24 10.01 15.74
CA PRO A 39 -12.12 10.00 14.59
C PRO A 39 -11.88 11.21 13.70
N LEU A 40 -11.95 10.98 12.39
CA LEU A 40 -11.81 12.03 11.41
C LEU A 40 -13.00 13.00 11.49
N ARG A 41 -12.77 14.22 11.01
CA ARG A 41 -13.80 15.25 10.93
C ARG A 41 -14.96 14.77 10.06
N ASP A 42 -16.14 15.31 10.32
CA ASP A 42 -17.35 15.09 9.51
C ASP A 42 -17.76 13.61 9.40
N ASN A 43 -17.46 12.82 10.44
CA ASN A 43 -17.84 11.41 10.56
C ASN A 43 -17.24 10.51 9.45
N HIS A 44 -16.12 10.91 8.86
CA HIS A 44 -15.37 10.07 7.95
C HIS A 44 -14.72 8.90 8.69
N THR A 45 -14.61 7.76 8.02
CA THR A 45 -13.92 6.57 8.52
C THR A 45 -12.87 6.13 7.52
N LEU A 46 -11.77 5.57 8.02
CA LEU A 46 -10.72 5.00 7.21
C LEU A 46 -10.97 3.52 6.97
N THR A 47 -10.85 3.11 5.71
CA THR A 47 -10.79 1.71 5.30
C THR A 47 -9.68 1.55 4.28
N PHE A 48 -9.20 0.32 4.09
CA PHE A 48 -8.18 0.05 3.09
C PHE A 48 -8.38 -1.29 2.40
N THR A 49 -7.97 -1.34 1.14
CA THR A 49 -7.87 -2.57 0.34
C THR A 49 -6.41 -2.98 0.27
N VAL A 50 -6.12 -4.23 0.66
CA VAL A 50 -4.78 -4.82 0.55
C VAL A 50 -4.53 -5.23 -0.89
N ALA A 51 -3.39 -4.84 -1.43
CA ALA A 51 -2.90 -5.23 -2.74
C ALA A 51 -1.48 -5.82 -2.60
N GLU A 52 -1.34 -7.11 -2.92
CA GLU A 52 -0.10 -7.86 -2.76
C GLU A 52 0.82 -7.66 -3.96
N THR A 53 2.07 -7.31 -3.70
CA THR A 53 3.07 -7.03 -4.75
C THR A 53 4.10 -8.15 -4.92
N TYR A 54 4.21 -9.08 -3.96
CA TYR A 54 5.29 -10.08 -3.87
C TYR A 54 6.71 -9.49 -3.89
N GLY A 55 6.85 -8.17 -3.68
CA GLY A 55 8.11 -7.44 -3.86
C GLY A 55 8.56 -7.33 -5.33
N GLU A 56 7.66 -7.56 -6.29
CA GLU A 56 7.95 -7.52 -7.72
C GLU A 56 7.41 -6.23 -8.35
N GLU A 57 8.25 -5.53 -9.11
CA GLU A 57 7.91 -4.25 -9.74
C GLU A 57 6.70 -4.35 -10.68
N SER A 58 6.67 -5.36 -11.56
CA SER A 58 5.59 -5.54 -12.53
C SER A 58 4.25 -5.80 -11.86
N GLU A 59 4.24 -6.58 -10.77
CA GLU A 59 3.03 -6.82 -9.96
C GLU A 59 2.62 -5.54 -9.23
N SER A 60 3.56 -4.81 -8.62
CA SER A 60 3.27 -3.57 -7.92
C SER A 60 2.69 -2.49 -8.83
N ILE A 61 3.22 -2.33 -10.06
CA ILE A 61 2.65 -1.50 -11.12
C ILE A 61 1.22 -1.95 -11.47
N HIS A 62 1.01 -3.25 -11.67
CA HIS A 62 -0.31 -3.81 -11.97
C HIS A 62 -1.32 -3.52 -10.85
N GLN A 63 -0.95 -3.78 -9.60
CA GLN A 63 -1.78 -3.51 -8.43
C GLN A 63 -2.07 -2.03 -8.25
N THR A 64 -1.11 -1.15 -8.56
CA THR A 64 -1.33 0.31 -8.54
C THR A 64 -2.45 0.71 -9.51
N ALA A 65 -2.44 0.16 -10.73
CA ALA A 65 -3.53 0.37 -11.70
C ALA A 65 -4.85 -0.26 -11.26
N VAL A 66 -4.84 -1.46 -10.69
CA VAL A 66 -6.06 -2.12 -10.16
C VAL A 66 -6.70 -1.26 -9.08
N LEU A 67 -5.92 -0.80 -8.11
CA LEU A 67 -6.41 0.05 -7.01
C LEU A 67 -6.98 1.38 -7.52
N TRP A 68 -6.40 1.98 -8.57
CA TRP A 68 -6.94 3.20 -9.19
C TRP A 68 -8.39 3.00 -9.66
N THR A 69 -8.71 1.83 -10.21
CA THR A 69 -10.08 1.50 -10.67
C THR A 69 -11.08 1.25 -9.55
N GLN A 70 -10.63 1.21 -8.29
CA GLN A 70 -11.46 0.92 -7.11
C GLN A 70 -11.81 2.18 -6.30
N ASP A 71 -11.67 3.36 -6.90
CA ASP A 71 -12.06 4.65 -6.30
C ASP A 71 -11.38 4.91 -4.94
N ILE A 72 -10.08 4.61 -4.85
CA ILE A 72 -9.30 4.91 -3.66
C ILE A 72 -8.94 6.40 -3.61
N ALA A 73 -8.86 6.95 -2.40
CA ALA A 73 -8.44 8.35 -2.20
C ALA A 73 -6.91 8.55 -2.10
N VAL A 74 -6.14 7.49 -1.80
CA VAL A 74 -4.69 7.56 -1.52
C VAL A 74 -4.07 6.17 -1.56
N TYR A 75 -2.80 6.10 -1.99
CA TYR A 75 -1.94 4.93 -1.88
C TYR A 75 -1.06 4.98 -0.63
N ILE A 76 -0.96 3.86 0.07
CA ILE A 76 0.00 3.62 1.15
C ILE A 76 0.97 2.52 0.71
N GLY A 77 2.26 2.81 0.68
CA GLY A 77 3.29 1.96 0.06
C GLY A 77 3.65 2.42 -1.36
N PRO A 78 4.33 1.57 -2.16
CA PRO A 78 4.87 0.24 -1.82
C PRO A 78 6.21 0.28 -1.05
N GLN A 79 6.77 -0.89 -0.72
CA GLN A 79 8.01 -1.03 0.05
C GLN A 79 9.26 -0.99 -0.85
N GLU A 80 9.31 -1.84 -1.88
CA GLU A 80 10.53 -2.10 -2.65
C GLU A 80 10.64 -1.27 -3.93
N THR A 81 9.56 -1.12 -4.68
CA THR A 81 9.56 -0.45 -6.00
C THR A 81 8.71 0.79 -5.88
N CYS A 82 9.28 1.95 -5.61
CA CYS A 82 8.48 3.15 -5.32
C CYS A 82 8.42 4.13 -6.49
N VAL A 83 9.47 4.18 -7.32
CA VAL A 83 9.63 5.23 -8.33
C VAL A 83 8.60 5.09 -9.46
N HIS A 84 8.27 3.87 -9.86
CA HIS A 84 7.37 3.63 -10.99
C HIS A 84 5.90 3.89 -10.58
N GLU A 85 5.53 3.41 -9.41
CA GLU A 85 4.22 3.49 -8.78
C GLU A 85 3.92 4.93 -8.38
N ALA A 86 4.91 5.66 -7.87
CA ALA A 86 4.76 7.08 -7.59
C ALA A 86 4.50 7.90 -8.86
N ARG A 87 5.15 7.56 -9.99
CA ARG A 87 4.87 8.20 -11.28
C ARG A 87 3.46 7.89 -11.78
N MET A 88 2.98 6.66 -11.59
CA MET A 88 1.61 6.29 -11.90
C MET A 88 0.62 7.06 -11.02
N ALA A 89 0.82 7.07 -9.70
CA ALA A 89 -0.03 7.80 -8.75
C ALA A 89 -0.10 9.29 -9.08
N ALA A 90 1.04 9.92 -9.40
CA ALA A 90 1.09 11.31 -9.87
C ALA A 90 0.31 11.52 -11.18
N SER A 91 0.34 10.55 -12.09
CA SER A 91 -0.43 10.61 -13.35
C SER A 91 -1.94 10.41 -13.14
N PHE A 92 -2.32 9.70 -12.07
CA PHE A 92 -3.71 9.47 -11.67
C PHE A 92 -4.27 10.56 -10.76
N ASP A 93 -3.48 11.59 -10.44
CA ASP A 93 -3.82 12.64 -9.47
C ASP A 93 -4.18 12.08 -8.07
N LEU A 94 -3.48 11.01 -7.66
CA LEU A 94 -3.67 10.38 -6.37
C LEU A 94 -2.39 10.48 -5.52
N PRO A 95 -2.49 10.91 -4.25
CA PRO A 95 -1.34 10.93 -3.37
C PRO A 95 -0.83 9.52 -3.08
N MET A 96 0.48 9.40 -2.88
CA MET A 96 1.14 8.16 -2.48
C MET A 96 2.11 8.44 -1.32
N ILE A 97 2.00 7.65 -0.25
CA ILE A 97 2.87 7.74 0.92
C ILE A 97 3.57 6.40 1.10
N SER A 98 4.87 6.35 0.78
CA SER A 98 5.71 5.18 1.10
C SER A 98 6.13 5.20 2.57
N TYR A 99 6.25 4.02 3.16
CA TYR A 99 6.61 3.80 4.56
C TYR A 99 7.98 3.11 4.74
N VAL A 100 8.70 2.82 3.66
CA VAL A 100 10.06 2.26 3.70
C VAL A 100 11.01 2.99 2.76
N SER A 101 10.56 3.40 1.58
CA SER A 101 11.46 3.77 0.48
C SER A 101 12.32 4.97 0.84
N THR A 102 13.59 4.71 1.15
CA THR A 102 14.63 5.72 1.22
C THR A 102 15.07 5.98 -0.21
N LEU A 103 14.59 7.06 -0.82
CA LEU A 103 15.09 7.53 -2.11
C LEU A 103 16.63 7.62 -2.03
N LEU A 104 17.33 6.69 -2.67
CA LEU A 104 18.75 6.71 -2.96
C LEU A 104 18.93 6.60 -4.48
#